data_AF-A0A966V1R0-F1
#
_entry.id   AF-A0A966V1R0-F1
#
_cell.length_a   1.000
_cell.length_b   1.000
_cell.length_c   1.000
_cell.angle_alpha   90.00
_cell.angle_beta   90.00
_cell.angle_gamma   90.00
#
_symmetry.space_group_name_H-M   'P 1'
#
loop_
_entity.id
_entity.type
_entity.pdbx_description
1 polymer ?
#
loop_
_entity_poly.entity_id
_entity_poly.type
_entity_poly.pdbx_seq_one_letter_code
_entity_poly.pdbx_strand_id
1 'polypeptide(L)'
;SEVIWKHQPTKRRAAPRAYGDVPSFSAESTALSKELSRLGFRFVGPTTMYAAMQSLGVVNDHYASCAFRSASDSGRSRLARGR
;
A
#
# COMPACT_ATOMS: atom_id res chain seq x y z
N SER A 1 -8.75 4.24 10.11
CA SER A 1 -7.41 3.79 9.69
C SER A 1 -7.32 2.26 9.64
N GLU A 2 -7.97 1.56 10.57
CA GLU A 2 -7.97 0.08 10.67
C GLU A 2 -8.40 -0.64 9.37
N VAL A 3 -9.48 -0.19 8.72
CA VAL A 3 -9.97 -0.76 7.45
C VAL A 3 -8.89 -0.85 6.39
N ILE A 4 -8.06 0.19 6.23
CA ILE A 4 -7.01 0.21 5.19
C ILE A 4 -5.90 -0.80 5.54
N TRP A 5 -5.46 -0.83 6.80
CA TRP A 5 -4.36 -1.67 7.26
C TRP A 5 -4.71 -3.17 7.30
N LYS A 6 -6.00 -3.50 7.43
CA LYS A 6 -6.52 -4.87 7.22
C LYS A 6 -6.17 -5.43 5.84
N HIS A 7 -6.06 -4.58 4.81
CA HIS A 7 -5.70 -4.96 3.44
C HIS A 7 -4.20 -4.89 3.16
N GLN A 8 -3.34 -4.91 4.18
CA GLN A 8 -1.91 -4.92 3.92
C GLN A 8 -1.46 -6.23 3.22
N PRO A 9 -0.42 -6.18 2.35
CA PRO A 9 0.11 -7.39 1.74
C PRO A 9 0.64 -8.36 2.79
N THR A 10 0.33 -9.64 2.63
CA THR A 10 0.85 -10.72 3.49
C THR A 10 2.28 -11.09 3.13
N LYS A 11 2.67 -10.90 1.87
CA LYS A 11 4.02 -11.12 1.36
C LYS A 11 4.66 -9.80 0.99
N ARG A 12 5.91 -9.61 1.40
CA ARG A 12 6.72 -8.47 0.98
C ARG A 12 7.09 -8.64 -0.49
N ARG A 13 6.92 -7.57 -1.26
CA ARG A 13 7.39 -7.48 -2.65
C ARG A 13 8.85 -7.07 -2.66
N ALA A 14 9.56 -7.47 -3.72
CA ALA A 14 10.90 -6.97 -3.98
C ALA A 14 10.86 -5.45 -4.20
N ALA A 15 11.95 -4.77 -3.86
CA ALA A 15 12.07 -3.34 -4.11
C ALA A 15 12.07 -3.06 -5.63
N PRO A 16 11.22 -2.16 -6.13
CA PRO A 16 11.27 -1.72 -7.52
C PRO A 16 12.65 -1.19 -7.89
N ARG A 17 13.14 -1.47 -9.11
CA ARG A 17 14.40 -0.94 -9.63
C ARG A 17 14.19 0.05 -10.78
N ALA A 18 13.06 -0.05 -11.46
CA ALA A 18 12.65 0.86 -12.53
C ALA A 18 11.16 1.18 -12.45
N TYR A 19 10.74 2.22 -13.18
CA TYR A 19 9.35 2.71 -13.17
C TYR A 19 8.32 1.62 -13.52
N GLY A 20 8.64 0.74 -14.48
CA GLY A 20 7.77 -0.36 -14.89
C GLY A 20 7.58 -1.47 -13.85
N ASP A 21 8.39 -1.50 -12.80
CA ASP A 21 8.28 -2.52 -11.74
C ASP A 21 7.16 -2.19 -10.75
N VAL A 22 6.69 -0.93 -10.71
CA VAL A 22 5.61 -0.50 -9.83
C VAL A 22 4.28 -0.72 -10.54
N PRO A 23 3.41 -1.62 -10.06
CA PRO A 23 2.13 -1.86 -10.72
C PRO A 23 1.19 -0.67 -10.49
N SER A 24 0.21 -0.48 -11.38
CA SER A 24 -0.81 0.56 -11.22
C SER A 24 -1.84 0.25 -10.13
N PHE A 25 -2.03 -1.03 -9.81
CA PHE A 25 -2.92 -1.50 -8.74
C PHE A 25 -2.46 -2.86 -8.21
N SER A 26 -3.14 -3.37 -7.18
CA SER A 26 -2.87 -4.69 -6.62
C SER A 26 -4.14 -5.43 -6.24
N ALA A 27 -4.01 -6.72 -5.91
CA ALA A 27 -5.13 -7.51 -5.39
C ALA A 27 -5.65 -6.91 -4.08
N GLU A 28 -4.75 -6.44 -3.23
CA GLU A 28 -5.05 -5.81 -1.96
C GLU A 28 -5.79 -4.47 -2.13
N SER A 29 -5.34 -3.61 -3.06
CA SER A 29 -6.03 -2.35 -3.33
C SER A 29 -7.41 -2.56 -3.98
N THR A 30 -7.58 -3.65 -4.73
CA THR A 30 -8.88 -4.07 -5.27
C THR A 30 -9.82 -4.51 -4.14
N ALA A 31 -9.32 -5.26 -3.15
CA ALA A 31 -10.11 -5.66 -1.99
C ALA A 31 -10.51 -4.45 -1.13
N LEU A 32 -9.58 -3.51 -0.89
CA LEU A 32 -9.86 -2.26 -0.19
C LEU A 32 -10.90 -1.41 -0.92
N SER A 33 -10.76 -1.28 -2.25
CA SER A 33 -11.71 -0.58 -3.11
C SER A 33 -13.14 -1.12 -2.96
N LYS A 34 -13.29 -2.45 -2.98
CA LYS A 34 -14.58 -3.12 -2.77
C LYS A 34 -15.15 -2.89 -1.37
N GLU A 35 -14.32 -3.00 -0.33
CA GLU A 35 -14.76 -2.78 1.05
C GLU A 35 -15.23 -1.34 1.27
N LEU A 36 -14.47 -0.35 0.81
CA LEU A 36 -14.85 1.06 0.93
C LEU A 36 -16.09 1.40 0.09
N SER A 37 -16.22 0.82 -1.12
CA SER A 37 -17.43 0.98 -1.93
C SER A 37 -18.66 0.45 -1.20
N ARG A 38 -18.55 -0.71 -0.55
CA ARG A 38 -19.63 -1.30 0.28
C ARG A 38 -19.97 -0.43 1.49
N LEU A 39 -19.00 0.30 2.03
CA LEU A 39 -19.19 1.27 3.11
C LEU A 39 -19.74 2.63 2.61
N GLY A 40 -20.05 2.76 1.32
CA GLY A 40 -20.68 3.95 0.74
C GLY A 40 -19.71 5.01 0.21
N PHE A 41 -18.40 4.76 0.24
CA PHE A 41 -17.41 5.68 -0.34
C PHE A 41 -17.47 5.66 -1.87
N ARG A 42 -17.24 6.82 -2.48
CA ARG A 42 -17.19 7.01 -3.95
C ARG A 42 -15.77 7.38 -4.37
N PHE A 43 -15.45 7.22 -5.66
CA PHE A 43 -14.11 7.46 -6.21
C PHE A 43 -12.99 6.61 -5.61
N VAL A 44 -13.35 5.46 -5.04
CA VAL A 44 -12.42 4.53 -4.39
C VAL A 44 -11.97 3.40 -5.31
N GLY A 45 -11.66 3.68 -6.57
CA GLY A 45 -11.20 2.67 -7.53
C GLY A 45 -9.86 2.00 -7.13
N PRO A 46 -9.54 0.80 -7.64
CA PRO A 46 -8.35 0.04 -7.22
C PRO A 46 -7.02 0.79 -7.39
N THR A 47 -6.86 1.58 -8.44
CA THR A 47 -5.66 2.42 -8.67
C THR A 47 -5.55 3.52 -7.60
N THR A 48 -6.64 4.25 -7.34
CA THR A 48 -6.71 5.28 -6.29
C THR A 48 -6.39 4.68 -4.93
N MET A 49 -6.91 3.48 -4.64
CA MET A 49 -6.64 2.79 -3.38
C MET A 49 -5.21 2.29 -3.29
N TYR A 50 -4.58 1.90 -4.41
CA TYR A 50 -3.17 1.53 -4.41
C TYR A 50 -2.28 2.74 -4.12
N ALA A 51 -2.56 3.88 -4.75
CA ALA A 51 -1.89 5.14 -4.45
C ALA A 51 -2.05 5.52 -2.98
N ALA A 52 -3.26 5.40 -2.42
CA ALA A 52 -3.50 5.66 -1.00
C ALA A 52 -2.69 4.70 -0.10
N MET A 53 -2.61 3.42 -0.44
CA MET A 53 -1.79 2.44 0.29
C MET A 53 -0.29 2.81 0.25
N GLN A 54 0.21 3.32 -0.88
CA GLN A 54 1.58 3.81 -1.00
C GLN A 54 1.82 5.04 -0.12
N SER A 55 0.95 6.05 -0.20
CA SER A 55 1.08 7.29 0.58
C SER A 55 0.95 7.07 2.09
N LEU A 56 0.10 6.13 2.51
CA LEU A 56 -0.13 5.82 3.93
C LEU A 56 0.88 4.81 4.50
N GLY A 57 1.82 4.31 3.69
CA GLY A 57 2.85 3.36 4.09
C GLY A 57 2.34 1.93 4.32
N VAL A 58 1.16 1.59 3.81
CA VAL A 58 0.60 0.22 3.86
C VAL A 58 1.39 -0.70 2.93
N VAL A 59 1.93 -0.15 1.85
CA VAL A 59 2.96 -0.79 1.00
C VAL A 59 4.22 0.08 1.01
N ASN A 60 5.36 -0.53 0.70
CA ASN A 60 6.65 0.17 0.60
C ASN A 60 7.21 -0.02 -0.82
N ASP A 61 6.78 0.85 -1.73
CA ASP A 61 7.21 0.85 -3.13
C ASP A 61 8.34 1.85 -3.40
N HIS A 62 9.03 2.34 -2.35
CA HIS A 62 10.26 3.07 -2.55
C HIS A 62 11.26 2.21 -3.35
N TYR A 63 11.84 2.79 -4.39
CA TYR A 63 12.86 2.13 -5.21
C TYR A 63 14.00 1.57 -4.37
N ALA A 64 14.65 0.52 -4.86
CA ALA A 64 15.80 -0.12 -4.22
C ALA A 64 16.92 0.87 -3.89
N SER A 65 17.12 1.88 -4.73
CA SER A 65 18.12 2.95 -4.57
C SER A 65 17.64 4.14 -3.73
N CYS A 66 16.39 4.17 -3.28
CA CYS A 66 15.85 5.29 -2.52
C CYS A 66 16.48 5.35 -1.12
N ALA A 67 17.13 6.47 -0.80
CA ALA A 67 17.77 6.70 0.50
C ALA A 67 16.81 6.55 1.70
N PHE A 68 15.51 6.78 1.49
CA PHE A 68 14.49 6.70 2.54
C PHE A 68 13.85 5.32 2.69
N ARG A 69 14.15 4.36 1.81
CA ARG A 69 13.44 3.06 1.79
C ARG A 69 13.51 2.33 3.13
N SER A 70 14.69 2.27 3.75
CA SER A 70 14.90 1.61 5.05
C SER A 70 14.15 2.31 6.18
N ALA A 71 14.09 3.65 6.15
CA ALA A 71 13.32 4.44 7.10
C ALA A 71 11.80 4.22 6.92
N SER A 72 11.32 4.25 5.68
CA SER A 72 9.91 3.96 5.34
C SER A 72 9.51 2.55 5.77
N ASP A 73 10.38 1.56 5.57
CA ASP A 73 10.13 0.17 5.98
C ASP A 73 10.03 0.02 7.49
N SER A 74 10.90 0.71 8.21
CA SER A 74 10.90 0.75 9.68
C SER A 74 9.63 1.41 10.21
N GLY A 75 9.22 2.55 9.62
CA GLY A 75 8.00 3.27 9.95
C GLY A 75 6.74 2.41 9.73
N ARG A 76 6.63 1.79 8.55
CA ARG A 76 5.57 0.83 8.22
C ARG A 76 5.50 -0.31 9.24
N SER A 77 6.65 -0.91 9.58
CA SER A 77 6.70 -2.04 10.52
C SER A 77 6.27 -1.65 11.94
N ARG A 78 6.53 -0.41 12.38
CA ARG A 78 6.01 0.11 13.66
C ARG A 78 4.49 0.26 13.61
N LEU A 79 3.95 0.83 12.54
CA LEU A 79 2.52 1.03 12.33
C LEU A 79 1.74 -0.29 12.21
N ALA A 80 2.35 -1.33 11.64
CA ALA A 80 1.75 -2.65 11.51
C ALA A 80 1.72 -3.45 12.83
N ARG A 81 2.66 -3.22 13.75
CA ARG A 81 2.73 -3.93 15.05
C ARG A 81 1.86 -3.32 16.14
N GLY A 82 1.49 -2.05 16.01
CA GLY A 82 0.62 -1.34 16.95
C GLY A 82 -0.87 -1.45 16.62
N ARG A 83 -1.26 -2.42 15.78
CA ARG A 83 -2.62 -2.66 15.31
C ARG A 83 -2.94 -4.14 15.35
#